data_AF-A0A0T5XCD8-F1
#
_entry.id   AF-A0A0T5XCD8-F1
#
_cell.length_a   1.000
_cell.length_b   1.000
_cell.length_c   1.000
_cell.angle_alpha   90.00
_cell.angle_beta   90.00
_cell.angle_gamma   90.00
#
_symmetry.space_group_name_H-M   'P 1'
#
loop_
_entity.id
_entity.type
_entity.pdbx_description
1 polymer ?
#
loop_
_entity_poly.entity_id
_entity_poly.type
_entity_poly.pdbx_seq_one_letter_code
_entity_poly.pdbx_strand_id
1 'polypeptide(L)'
;MRNNLSVALTALSVEELAKEDLSSTNLVFICPLSVEGEERNISNLASKKICWIAGSTVGQDGLLRQFLYNDAGILEKDSFDVYPFFLFGNKVLLLSYDALQIPSRWKIYNMAPDLLLLSSVTIAEEIAELRLKLKALAGDWKVNIACAFSLSKGERRFGAFSAEGEEVCFQDSALAVWRV
;
A
#
# COMPACT_ATOMS: atom_id res chain seq x y z
N MET A 1 22.04 4.54 -13.34
CA MET A 1 21.40 5.17 -12.16
C MET A 1 20.48 4.12 -11.57
N ARG A 2 20.63 3.75 -10.29
CA ARG A 2 19.78 2.71 -9.71
C ARG A 2 18.34 3.25 -9.60
N ASN A 3 17.44 2.41 -10.08
CA ASN A 3 15.99 2.52 -10.08
C ASN A 3 15.43 2.51 -8.65
N ASN A 4 15.70 3.56 -7.87
CA ASN A 4 15.30 3.60 -6.48
C ASN A 4 13.83 4.01 -6.39
N LEU A 5 12.97 3.08 -5.98
CA LEU A 5 11.56 3.35 -5.75
C LEU A 5 11.42 3.99 -4.37
N SER A 6 10.92 5.23 -4.32
CA SER A 6 10.62 5.94 -3.07
C SER A 6 9.12 5.82 -2.76
N VAL A 7 8.80 5.12 -1.68
CA VAL A 7 7.43 4.81 -1.24
C VAL A 7 7.11 5.57 0.04
N ALA A 8 6.09 6.42 0.03
CA ALA A 8 5.53 7.00 1.24
C ALA A 8 4.38 6.12 1.76
N LEU A 9 4.50 5.65 3.00
CA LEU A 9 3.47 4.92 3.72
C LEU A 9 2.83 5.85 4.73
N THR A 10 1.50 5.88 4.80
CA THR A 10 0.84 6.91 5.59
C THR A 10 -0.50 6.49 6.20
N ALA A 11 -0.72 6.98 7.41
CA ALA A 11 -1.99 6.92 8.13
C ALA A 11 -2.77 8.25 8.04
N LEU A 12 -2.20 9.28 7.41
CA LEU A 12 -2.81 10.59 7.25
C LEU A 12 -4.05 10.54 6.33
N SER A 13 -4.93 11.52 6.45
CA SER A 13 -5.97 11.77 5.44
C SER A 13 -5.40 12.36 4.16
N VAL A 14 -6.17 12.33 3.07
CA VAL A 14 -5.76 12.94 1.79
C VAL A 14 -5.57 14.45 1.95
N GLU A 15 -6.38 15.11 2.78
CA GLU A 15 -6.26 16.53 3.11
C GLU A 15 -5.01 16.85 3.93
N GLU A 16 -4.62 15.95 4.83
CA GLU A 16 -3.38 16.09 5.59
C GLU A 16 -2.16 15.86 4.69
N LEU A 17 -2.17 14.81 3.86
CA LEU A 17 -1.11 14.52 2.88
C LEU A 17 -0.90 15.66 1.89
N ALA A 18 -1.93 16.40 1.54
CA ALA A 18 -1.81 17.57 0.66
C ALA A 18 -0.85 18.63 1.22
N LYS A 19 -0.70 18.69 2.56
CA LYS A 19 0.16 19.65 3.27
C LYS A 19 1.61 19.17 3.41
N GLU A 20 1.86 17.87 3.21
CA GLU A 20 3.19 17.27 3.36
C GLU A 20 4.10 17.52 2.15
N ASP A 21 5.40 17.58 2.38
CA ASP A 21 6.39 17.60 1.30
C ASP A 21 6.66 16.17 0.80
N LEU A 22 6.17 15.88 -0.41
CA LEU A 22 6.32 14.58 -1.08
C LEU A 22 7.22 14.67 -2.31
N SER A 23 8.03 15.73 -2.44
CA SER A 23 8.88 15.99 -3.61
C SER A 23 9.89 14.88 -3.93
N SER A 24 10.23 14.06 -2.94
CA SER A 24 11.14 12.90 -3.07
C SER A 24 10.42 11.55 -3.11
N THR A 25 9.10 11.54 -3.21
CA THR A 25 8.25 10.34 -3.22
C THR A 25 7.74 10.06 -4.62
N ASN A 26 7.82 8.81 -5.05
CA ASN A 26 7.33 8.37 -6.35
C ASN A 26 5.99 7.64 -6.26
N LEU A 27 5.74 7.00 -5.12
CA LEU A 27 4.54 6.24 -4.84
C LEU A 27 4.07 6.55 -3.41
N VAL A 28 2.82 6.96 -3.25
CA VAL A 28 2.17 7.07 -1.95
C VAL A 28 1.24 5.87 -1.80
N PHE A 29 1.37 5.14 -0.70
CA PHE A 29 0.47 4.05 -0.35
C PHE A 29 -0.37 4.46 0.87
N ILE A 30 -1.66 4.65 0.64
CA ILE A 30 -2.60 5.14 1.64
C ILE A 30 -3.41 4.00 2.26
N CYS A 31 -3.75 4.15 3.54
CA CYS A 31 -4.60 3.19 4.25
C CYS A 31 -6.01 3.12 3.64
N PRO A 32 -6.73 1.99 3.85
CA PRO A 32 -8.09 1.84 3.37
C PRO A 32 -9.00 3.00 3.82
N LEU A 33 -9.66 3.64 2.84
CA LEU A 33 -10.59 4.74 3.06
C LEU A 33 -12.00 4.21 3.32
N SER A 34 -12.66 4.74 4.35
CA SER A 34 -14.03 4.35 4.75
C SER A 34 -15.13 5.16 4.06
N VAL A 35 -14.78 6.14 3.21
CA VAL A 35 -15.72 7.10 2.62
C VAL A 35 -15.59 7.07 1.09
N GLU A 36 -16.70 6.80 0.41
CA GLU A 36 -16.83 7.04 -1.04
C GLU A 36 -16.80 8.55 -1.31
N GLY A 37 -16.08 9.02 -2.35
CA GLY A 37 -16.04 10.44 -2.71
C GLY A 37 -14.68 11.14 -2.59
N GLU A 38 -13.63 10.47 -2.13
CA GLU A 38 -12.27 11.04 -2.09
C GLU A 38 -11.51 10.95 -3.43
N GLU A 39 -12.10 10.37 -4.47
CA GLU A 39 -11.45 10.12 -5.77
C GLU A 39 -10.89 11.41 -6.37
N ARG A 40 -11.65 12.51 -6.26
CA ARG A 40 -11.23 13.82 -6.76
C ARG A 40 -10.08 14.40 -5.94
N ASN A 41 -10.07 14.19 -4.63
CA ASN A 41 -8.99 14.66 -3.76
C ASN A 41 -7.71 13.87 -4.03
N ILE A 42 -7.81 12.55 -4.19
CA ILE A 42 -6.68 11.67 -4.55
C ILE A 42 -6.11 12.04 -5.91
N SER A 43 -6.95 12.17 -6.94
CA SER A 43 -6.55 12.58 -8.29
C SER A 43 -5.81 13.94 -8.28
N ASN A 44 -6.35 14.92 -7.54
CA ASN A 44 -5.70 16.22 -7.38
C ASN A 44 -4.37 16.12 -6.61
N LEU A 45 -4.29 15.27 -5.59
CA LEU A 45 -3.06 15.07 -4.82
C LEU A 45 -1.97 14.47 -5.71
N ALA A 46 -2.28 13.38 -6.43
CA ALA A 46 -1.36 12.68 -7.32
C ALA A 46 -0.77 13.61 -8.38
N SER A 47 -1.62 14.36 -9.08
CA SER A 47 -1.20 15.33 -10.10
C SER A 47 -0.39 16.49 -9.54
N LYS A 48 -0.76 17.04 -8.38
CA LYS A 48 -0.04 18.17 -7.76
C LYS A 48 1.32 17.76 -7.19
N LYS A 49 1.44 16.55 -6.64
CA LYS A 49 2.66 16.04 -6.04
C LYS A 49 3.53 15.26 -7.03
N ILE A 50 3.00 14.98 -8.23
CA ILE A 50 3.67 14.22 -9.30
C ILE A 50 4.12 12.85 -8.78
N CYS A 51 3.17 12.12 -8.18
CA CYS A 51 3.42 10.80 -7.63
C CYS A 51 2.24 9.87 -7.88
N TRP A 52 2.53 8.58 -7.97
CA TRP A 52 1.50 7.55 -8.02
C TRP A 52 0.83 7.42 -6.66
N ILE A 53 -0.47 7.14 -6.64
CA ILE A 53 -1.19 6.86 -5.40
C ILE A 53 -1.87 5.50 -5.50
N ALA A 54 -1.43 4.59 -4.64
CA ALA A 54 -2.02 3.29 -4.43
C ALA A 54 -2.82 3.29 -3.13
N GLY A 55 -3.93 2.56 -3.09
CA GLY A 55 -4.72 2.42 -1.88
C GLY A 55 -5.94 1.57 -2.11
N SER A 56 -6.85 1.60 -1.14
CA SER A 56 -8.14 0.92 -1.24
C SER A 56 -9.24 1.73 -0.59
N THR A 57 -10.47 1.47 -1.00
CA THR A 57 -11.68 1.85 -0.27
C THR A 57 -12.29 0.61 0.40
N VAL A 58 -13.02 0.83 1.49
CA VAL A 58 -13.86 -0.19 2.12
C VAL A 58 -15.28 0.01 1.59
N GLY A 59 -15.77 -0.94 0.81
CA GLY A 59 -17.13 -0.91 0.28
C GLY A 59 -18.19 -1.07 1.37
N GLN A 60 -19.45 -0.77 1.03
CA GLN A 60 -20.59 -0.98 1.94
C GLN A 60 -20.80 -2.45 2.34
N ASP A 61 -20.32 -3.36 1.49
CA ASP A 61 -20.26 -4.81 1.72
C ASP A 61 -19.11 -5.22 2.67
N GLY A 62 -18.29 -4.26 3.13
CA GLY A 62 -17.12 -4.49 3.96
C GLY A 62 -15.89 -4.96 3.18
N LEU A 63 -15.99 -5.11 1.86
CA LEU A 63 -14.89 -5.61 1.03
C LEU A 63 -13.94 -4.48 0.63
N LEU A 64 -12.65 -4.81 0.56
CA LEU A 64 -11.63 -3.89 0.06
C LEU A 64 -11.69 -3.81 -1.46
N ARG A 65 -11.74 -2.58 -1.99
CA ARG A 65 -11.63 -2.29 -3.43
C ARG A 65 -10.37 -1.47 -3.65
N GLN A 66 -9.40 -2.06 -4.32
CA GLN A 66 -8.11 -1.43 -4.58
C GLN A 66 -8.21 -0.42 -5.73
N PHE A 67 -7.43 0.65 -5.66
CA PHE A 67 -7.29 1.63 -6.74
C PHE A 67 -5.83 2.03 -6.95
N LEU A 68 -5.55 2.53 -8.15
CA LEU A 68 -4.26 3.09 -8.53
C LEU A 68 -4.46 4.34 -9.39
N TYR A 69 -3.93 5.46 -8.92
CA TYR A 69 -3.79 6.69 -9.70
C TYR A 69 -2.33 6.87 -10.14
N ASN A 70 -2.13 7.28 -11.39
CA ASN A 70 -0.81 7.68 -11.87
C ASN A 70 -0.44 9.10 -11.43
N ASP A 71 0.79 9.51 -11.72
CA ASP A 71 1.34 10.85 -11.42
C ASP A 71 0.69 12.02 -12.19
N ALA A 72 -0.13 11.74 -13.19
CA ALA A 72 -1.00 12.72 -13.84
C ALA A 72 -2.36 12.86 -13.14
N GLY A 73 -2.62 12.08 -12.08
CA GLY A 73 -3.89 12.02 -11.38
C GLY A 73 -4.99 11.27 -12.14
N ILE A 74 -4.63 10.46 -13.12
CA ILE A 74 -5.57 9.63 -13.88
C ILE A 74 -5.71 8.27 -13.16
N LEU A 75 -6.95 7.80 -13.03
CA LEU A 75 -7.24 6.48 -12.50
C LEU A 75 -6.81 5.42 -13.52
N GLU A 76 -5.77 4.67 -13.20
CA GLU A 76 -5.24 3.58 -14.02
C GLU A 76 -6.05 2.30 -13.84
N LYS A 77 -6.40 2.00 -12.59
CA LYS A 77 -7.11 0.78 -12.24
C LYS A 77 -7.93 0.97 -10.97
N ASP A 78 -9.12 0.36 -10.95
CA ASP A 78 -10.01 0.32 -9.80
C ASP A 78 -10.65 -1.08 -9.65
N SER A 79 -11.12 -1.38 -8.45
CA SER A 79 -11.92 -2.56 -8.09
C SER A 79 -11.30 -3.88 -8.55
N PHE A 80 -10.07 -4.14 -8.11
CA PHE A 80 -9.32 -5.37 -8.42
C PHE A 80 -8.79 -6.06 -7.17
N ASP A 81 -8.60 -7.39 -7.27
CA ASP A 81 -8.00 -8.19 -6.21
C ASP A 81 -6.47 -8.17 -6.26
N VAL A 82 -5.90 -8.23 -7.46
CA VAL A 82 -4.45 -8.28 -7.73
C VAL A 82 -4.13 -7.49 -9.00
N TYR A 83 -3.21 -6.53 -8.92
CA TYR A 83 -2.76 -5.75 -10.08
C TYR A 83 -1.23 -5.57 -10.10
N PRO A 84 -0.54 -6.13 -11.10
CA PRO A 84 0.89 -5.87 -11.32
C PRO A 84 1.08 -4.60 -12.14
N PHE A 85 2.07 -3.80 -11.76
CA PHE A 85 2.51 -2.63 -12.52
C PHE A 85 4.01 -2.40 -12.34
N PHE A 86 4.59 -1.53 -13.18
CA PHE A 86 6.01 -1.21 -13.13
C PHE A 86 6.21 0.26 -12.79
N LEU A 87 7.04 0.54 -11.79
CA LEU A 87 7.47 1.88 -11.42
C LEU A 87 8.98 1.96 -11.39
N PHE A 88 9.54 2.85 -12.21
CA PHE A 88 10.99 3.04 -12.31
C PHE A 88 11.74 1.72 -12.50
N GLY A 89 11.19 0.75 -13.24
CA GLY A 89 11.82 -0.56 -13.46
C GLY A 89 11.68 -1.57 -12.31
N ASN A 90 10.95 -1.23 -11.24
CA ASN A 90 10.56 -2.17 -10.18
C ASN A 90 9.15 -2.72 -10.46
N LYS A 91 8.98 -4.02 -10.33
CA LYS A 91 7.69 -4.71 -10.43
C LYS A 91 6.97 -4.61 -9.10
N VAL A 92 5.91 -3.81 -9.07
CA VAL A 92 5.06 -3.62 -7.91
C VAL A 92 3.79 -4.45 -8.08
N LEU A 93 3.36 -5.13 -7.02
CA LEU A 93 2.10 -5.85 -6.99
C LEU A 93 1.22 -5.29 -5.88
N LEU A 94 0.07 -4.73 -6.27
CA LEU A 94 -0.94 -4.22 -5.35
C LEU A 94 -2.08 -5.25 -5.23
N LEU A 95 -2.41 -5.61 -4.00
CA LEU A 95 -3.44 -6.61 -3.72
C LEU A 95 -4.01 -6.44 -2.31
N SER A 96 -5.21 -6.99 -2.07
CA SER A 96 -5.73 -7.11 -0.71
C SER A 96 -5.02 -8.23 0.04
N TYR A 97 -4.94 -8.10 1.37
CA TYR A 97 -4.44 -9.18 2.21
C TYR A 97 -5.31 -10.45 2.09
N ASP A 98 -6.62 -10.30 1.86
CA ASP A 98 -7.52 -11.43 1.64
C ASP A 98 -7.19 -12.20 0.35
N ALA A 99 -6.86 -11.50 -0.73
CA ALA A 99 -6.46 -12.13 -2.00
C ALA A 99 -5.19 -12.99 -1.84
N LEU A 100 -4.34 -12.67 -0.87
CA LEU A 100 -3.14 -13.43 -0.54
C LEU A 100 -3.44 -14.72 0.25
N GLN A 101 -4.56 -14.79 0.97
CA GLN A 101 -4.95 -15.97 1.76
C GLN A 101 -5.56 -17.10 0.90
N ILE A 102 -5.87 -16.83 -0.37
CA ILE A 102 -6.50 -17.80 -1.28
C ILE A 102 -5.45 -18.84 -1.73
N PRO A 103 -5.84 -20.12 -1.97
CA PRO A 103 -4.94 -21.20 -2.39
C PRO A 103 -4.04 -20.89 -3.61
N SER A 104 -4.42 -19.92 -4.44
CA SER A 104 -3.67 -19.45 -5.60
C SER A 104 -2.48 -18.52 -5.28
N ARG A 105 -2.11 -18.32 -4.01
CA ARG A 105 -0.96 -17.48 -3.61
C ARG A 105 0.37 -17.83 -4.29
N TRP A 106 0.54 -19.08 -4.72
CA TRP A 106 1.72 -19.49 -5.51
C TRP A 106 1.83 -18.76 -6.85
N LYS A 107 0.71 -18.34 -7.44
CA LYS A 107 0.72 -17.53 -8.67
C LYS A 107 1.29 -16.14 -8.39
N ILE A 108 0.94 -15.56 -7.25
CA ILE A 108 1.44 -14.26 -6.77
C ILE A 108 2.94 -14.35 -6.55
N TYR A 109 3.41 -15.39 -5.87
CA TYR A 109 4.84 -15.66 -5.69
C TYR A 109 5.58 -15.80 -7.03
N ASN A 110 5.05 -16.58 -7.98
CA ASN A 110 5.66 -16.78 -9.30
C ASN A 110 5.70 -15.52 -10.17
N MET A 111 4.96 -14.46 -9.80
CA MET A 111 5.13 -13.17 -10.47
C MET A 111 6.45 -12.49 -10.09
N ALA A 112 7.17 -12.94 -9.06
CA ALA A 112 8.45 -12.39 -8.63
C ALA A 112 8.42 -10.84 -8.52
N PRO A 113 7.51 -10.26 -7.72
CA PRO A 113 7.48 -8.81 -7.52
C PRO A 113 8.69 -8.34 -6.70
N ASP A 114 9.14 -7.11 -6.97
CA ASP A 114 10.18 -6.44 -6.17
C ASP A 114 9.57 -5.82 -4.90
N LEU A 115 8.29 -5.44 -4.96
CA LEU A 115 7.51 -4.86 -3.87
C LEU A 115 6.05 -5.38 -3.89
N LEU A 116 5.58 -5.83 -2.73
CA LEU A 116 4.16 -6.10 -2.45
C LEU A 116 3.55 -4.92 -1.68
N LEU A 117 2.43 -4.40 -2.17
CA LEU A 117 1.58 -3.44 -1.46
C LEU A 117 0.29 -4.15 -1.04
N LEU A 118 0.09 -4.29 0.27
CA LEU A 118 -1.02 -5.02 0.86
C LEU A 118 -1.97 -4.07 1.56
N SER A 119 -3.24 -4.07 1.16
CA SER A 119 -4.28 -3.37 1.92
C SER A 119 -5.05 -4.36 2.77
N SER A 120 -5.34 -4.02 4.03
CA SER A 120 -6.09 -4.89 4.94
C SER A 120 -7.07 -4.11 5.81
N VAL A 121 -8.19 -4.73 6.16
CA VAL A 121 -8.99 -4.33 7.33
C VAL A 121 -8.66 -5.33 8.43
N THR A 122 -8.36 -4.87 9.64
CA THR A 122 -7.98 -5.75 10.76
C THR A 122 -8.56 -5.24 12.07
N ILE A 123 -8.64 -6.09 13.09
CA ILE A 123 -8.91 -5.63 14.46
C ILE A 123 -7.60 -5.47 15.24
N ALA A 124 -7.63 -4.73 16.35
CA ALA A 124 -6.44 -4.35 17.10
C ALA A 124 -5.70 -5.58 17.67
N GLU A 125 -6.44 -6.59 18.07
CA GLU A 125 -5.96 -7.84 18.65
C GLU A 125 -5.15 -8.67 17.64
N GLU A 126 -5.41 -8.51 16.34
CA GLU A 126 -4.79 -9.29 15.27
C GLU A 126 -3.53 -8.63 14.69
N ILE A 127 -3.21 -7.40 15.08
CA ILE A 127 -2.06 -6.65 14.52
C ILE A 127 -0.74 -7.41 14.75
N ALA A 128 -0.55 -7.98 15.94
CA ALA A 128 0.68 -8.72 16.26
C ALA A 128 0.83 -9.98 15.40
N GLU A 129 -0.28 -10.68 15.14
CA GLU A 129 -0.29 -11.85 14.26
C GLU A 129 -0.03 -11.47 12.81
N LEU A 130 -0.69 -10.40 12.32
CA LEU A 130 -0.47 -9.86 10.99
C LEU A 130 1.00 -9.48 10.79
N ARG A 131 1.60 -8.78 11.76
CA ARG A 131 3.02 -8.40 11.75
C ARG A 131 3.94 -9.62 11.58
N LEU A 132 3.70 -10.69 12.35
CA LEU A 132 4.48 -11.92 12.26
C LEU A 132 4.31 -12.62 10.90
N LYS A 133 3.08 -12.67 10.38
CA LYS A 133 2.77 -13.24 9.06
C LYS A 133 3.46 -12.48 7.93
N LEU A 134 3.40 -11.16 7.95
CA LEU A 134 4.06 -10.29 6.95
C LEU A 134 5.58 -10.44 6.99
N LYS A 135 6.15 -10.50 8.19
CA LYS A 135 7.60 -10.75 8.37
C LYS A 135 8.03 -12.08 7.75
N ALA A 136 7.32 -13.17 8.06
CA ALA A 136 7.62 -14.49 7.52
C ALA A 136 7.49 -14.49 6.00
N LEU A 137 6.40 -13.90 5.47
CA LEU A 137 6.16 -13.79 4.04
C LEU A 137 7.28 -13.04 3.31
N ALA A 138 7.73 -11.91 3.85
CA ALA A 138 8.79 -11.11 3.24
C ALA A 138 10.10 -11.91 3.14
N GLY A 139 10.49 -12.61 4.22
CA GLY A 139 11.69 -13.44 4.25
C GLY A 139 11.61 -14.70 3.38
N ASP A 140 10.47 -15.39 3.40
CA ASP A 140 10.25 -16.62 2.64
C ASP A 140 10.20 -16.34 1.13
N TRP A 141 9.55 -15.24 0.74
CA TRP A 141 9.40 -14.88 -0.67
C TRP A 141 10.53 -14.00 -1.19
N LYS A 142 11.44 -13.56 -0.30
CA LYS A 142 12.53 -12.63 -0.62
C LYS A 142 12.02 -11.38 -1.33
N VAL A 143 10.98 -10.76 -0.76
CA VAL A 143 10.29 -9.61 -1.34
C VAL A 143 10.07 -8.51 -0.31
N ASN A 144 10.19 -7.26 -0.75
CA ASN A 144 9.84 -6.10 0.06
C ASN A 144 8.31 -6.03 0.20
N ILE A 145 7.81 -5.78 1.40
CA ILE A 145 6.37 -5.72 1.67
C ILE A 145 6.04 -4.44 2.40
N ALA A 146 5.06 -3.70 1.90
CA ALA A 146 4.37 -2.67 2.65
C ALA A 146 2.91 -3.07 2.84
N CYS A 147 2.39 -2.87 4.04
CA CYS A 147 1.01 -3.12 4.39
C CYS A 147 0.39 -1.86 4.98
N ALA A 148 -0.76 -1.45 4.45
CA ALA A 148 -1.56 -0.35 4.96
C ALA A 148 -2.91 -0.91 5.41
N PHE A 149 -3.33 -0.59 6.63
CA PHE A 149 -4.50 -1.20 7.22
C PHE A 149 -5.32 -0.24 8.07
N SER A 150 -6.63 -0.43 7.99
CA SER A 150 -7.60 0.31 8.79
C SER A 150 -8.18 -0.61 9.86
N LEU A 151 -8.29 -0.07 11.07
CA LEU A 151 -8.91 -0.73 12.21
C LEU A 151 -10.42 -0.47 12.19
N SER A 152 -11.19 -1.37 12.80
CA SER A 152 -12.65 -1.29 12.91
C SER A 152 -13.19 0.00 13.55
N LYS A 153 -12.34 0.76 14.26
CA LYS A 153 -12.67 2.07 14.86
C LYS A 153 -12.25 3.28 13.99
N GLY A 154 -11.79 3.05 12.76
CA GLY A 154 -11.33 4.09 11.83
C GLY A 154 -9.88 4.53 12.03
N GLU A 155 -9.16 3.96 13.00
CA GLU A 155 -7.72 4.16 13.14
C GLU A 155 -6.97 3.58 11.94
N ARG A 156 -6.00 4.33 11.41
CA ARG A 156 -5.20 3.93 10.25
C ARG A 156 -3.79 3.61 10.69
N ARG A 157 -3.24 2.53 10.16
CA ARG A 157 -1.88 2.06 10.48
C ARG A 157 -1.20 1.47 9.27
N PHE A 158 0.12 1.46 9.29
CA PHE A 158 0.90 0.81 8.24
C PHE A 158 2.14 0.17 8.83
N GLY A 159 2.72 -0.75 8.06
CA GLY A 159 3.98 -1.40 8.36
C GLY A 159 4.72 -1.81 7.11
N ALA A 160 6.04 -1.95 7.19
CA ALA A 160 6.86 -2.43 6.09
C ALA A 160 7.99 -3.34 6.55
N PHE A 161 8.33 -4.28 5.68
CA PHE A 161 9.36 -5.29 5.86
C PHE A 161 10.24 -5.38 4.62
N SER A 162 11.56 -5.46 4.82
CA SER A 162 12.50 -5.73 3.75
C SER A 162 12.39 -7.18 3.26
N ALA A 163 12.99 -7.48 2.10
CA ALA A 163 13.12 -8.85 1.59
C ALA A 163 13.85 -9.83 2.53
N GLU A 164 14.57 -9.34 3.54
CA GLU A 164 15.18 -10.17 4.58
C GLU A 164 14.27 -10.39 5.79
N GLY A 165 13.04 -9.86 5.76
CA GLY A 165 12.09 -9.90 6.88
C GLY A 165 12.44 -8.92 8.00
N GLU A 166 13.31 -7.94 7.75
CA GLU A 166 13.61 -6.89 8.71
C GLU A 166 12.51 -5.84 8.68
N GLU A 167 12.05 -5.42 9.86
CA GLU A 167 11.07 -4.36 9.95
C GLU A 167 11.70 -3.01 9.62
N VAL A 168 11.13 -2.35 8.62
CA VAL A 168 11.57 -1.01 8.19
C VAL A 168 10.81 0.06 8.96
N CYS A 169 9.51 -0.14 9.14
CA CYS A 169 8.67 0.72 9.96
C CYS A 169 7.43 -0.04 10.43
N PHE A 170 7.02 0.20 11.66
CA PHE A 170 5.74 -0.23 12.24
C PHE A 170 5.45 0.78 13.36
N GLN A 171 4.29 1.46 13.30
CA GLN A 171 3.96 2.75 13.96
C GLN A 171 4.64 3.07 15.30
N ASP A 172 5.16 4.30 15.49
CA ASP A 172 4.41 5.50 15.95
C ASP A 172 4.23 6.71 14.99
N SER A 173 4.70 6.66 13.73
CA SER A 173 4.61 7.82 12.80
C SER A 173 3.33 7.83 11.93
N ALA A 174 2.82 9.02 11.61
CA ALA A 174 1.72 9.20 10.66
C ALA A 174 2.15 9.11 9.17
N LEU A 175 3.44 9.28 8.90
CA LEU A 175 4.04 9.21 7.56
C LEU A 175 5.47 8.63 7.67
N ALA A 176 5.83 7.72 6.77
CA ALA A 176 7.19 7.21 6.63
C ALA A 176 7.56 7.09 5.15
N VAL A 177 8.76 7.52 4.78
CA VAL A 177 9.29 7.38 3.41
C VAL A 177 10.35 6.28 3.41
N TRP A 178 10.11 5.27 2.57
CA TRP A 178 10.97 4.11 2.41
C TRP A 178 11.54 4.05 1.01
N ARG A 179 12.85 3.80 0.91
CA ARG A 179 13.54 3.55 -0.36
C ARG A 179 13.70 2.05 -0.54
N VAL A 180 13.06 1.52 -1.59
CA VAL A 180 13.12 0.13 -2.04
C VAL A 180 14.13 0.01 -3.17
#